data_AF-A0A8S7L5Y9-F1
#
_entry.id   AF-A0A8S7L5Y9-F1
#
_cell.length_a   1.000
_cell.length_b   1.000
_cell.length_c   1.000
_cell.angle_alpha   90.00
_cell.angle_beta   90.00
_cell.angle_gamma   90.00
#
_symmetry.space_group_name_H-M   'P 1'
#
loop_
_entity.id
_entity.type
_entity.pdbx_description
1 polymer ?
#
loop_
_entity_poly.entity_id
_entity_poly.type
_entity_poly.pdbx_seq_one_letter_code
_entity_poly.pdbx_strand_id
1 'polypeptide(L)'
;MATIPKKWLQRKIADLESCREDIPFGLDENDHNMLIALKIALTSLEAKPVAWTDDEELRDVKQYGFGEIFQCPPDKYADPRRVIPMYREPPAPAVPDGLVRAVRFYEQVKRENPPVETGAWKDAVDWVLKEACQAVNIGIKGE
;
A
#
# COMPACT_ATOMS: atom_id res chain seq x y z
N MET A 1 10.89 -10.23 11.62
CA MET A 1 9.86 -9.24 11.24
C MET A 1 8.66 -10.03 10.75
N ALA A 2 7.48 -9.84 11.34
CA ALA A 2 6.30 -10.65 11.01
C ALA A 2 5.64 -10.05 9.76
N THR A 3 5.86 -10.65 8.59
CA THR A 3 5.20 -10.22 7.35
C THR A 3 3.69 -10.45 7.46
N ILE A 4 2.93 -9.38 7.60
CA ILE A 4 1.47 -9.47 7.66
C ILE A 4 0.94 -9.85 6.27
N PRO A 5 0.13 -10.91 6.15
CA PRO A 5 -0.27 -11.44 4.85
C PRO A 5 -1.29 -10.53 4.17
N LYS A 6 -1.19 -10.37 2.84
CA LYS A 6 -2.19 -9.71 1.97
C LYS A 6 -3.63 -10.11 2.27
N LYS A 7 -3.87 -11.37 2.67
CA LYS A 7 -5.19 -11.88 3.08
C LYS A 7 -5.82 -11.11 4.24
N TRP A 8 -5.01 -10.58 5.16
CA TRP A 8 -5.50 -9.74 6.26
C TRP A 8 -6.10 -8.44 5.72
N LEU A 9 -5.40 -7.79 4.79
CA LEU A 9 -5.85 -6.54 4.18
C LEU A 9 -7.14 -6.74 3.38
N GLN A 10 -7.20 -7.81 2.58
CA GLN A 10 -8.39 -8.17 1.81
C GLN A 10 -9.61 -8.42 2.71
N ARG A 11 -9.42 -9.14 3.82
CA ARG A 11 -10.50 -9.40 4.78
C ARG A 11 -10.99 -8.11 5.43
N LYS A 12 -10.08 -7.21 5.81
CA LYS A 12 -10.44 -5.93 6.41
C LYS A 12 -11.19 -5.00 5.46
N ILE A 13 -10.80 -4.97 4.19
CA ILE A 13 -11.54 -4.24 3.15
C ILE A 13 -12.97 -4.79 3.03
N ALA A 14 -13.12 -6.11 2.96
CA ALA A 14 -14.44 -6.75 2.86
C ALA A 14 -15.33 -6.48 4.09
N ASP A 15 -14.75 -6.53 5.30
CA ASP A 15 -15.47 -6.25 6.54
C ASP A 15 -15.98 -4.78 6.56
N LEU A 16 -15.15 -3.82 6.13
CA LEU A 16 -15.53 -2.40 6.06
C LEU A 16 -16.59 -2.12 4.97
N GLU A 17 -16.48 -2.76 3.82
CA GLU A 17 -17.47 -2.63 2.74
C GLU A 17 -18.83 -3.19 3.15
N SER A 18 -18.86 -4.31 3.89
CA SER A 18 -20.12 -4.89 4.39
C SER A 18 -20.82 -3.99 5.41
N CYS A 19 -20.08 -3.36 6.32
CA CYS A 19 -20.65 -2.48 7.34
C CYS A 19 -21.23 -1.17 6.77
N ARG A 20 -20.87 -0.79 5.54
CA ARG A 20 -21.35 0.44 4.88
C ARG A 20 -22.80 0.32 4.41
N GLU A 21 -23.26 -0.88 4.07
CA GLU A 21 -24.62 -1.13 3.58
C GLU A 21 -25.67 -1.01 4.71
N ASP A 22 -25.27 -1.12 5.98
CA ASP A 22 -26.17 -1.32 7.12
C ASP A 22 -26.48 -0.06 7.96
N ILE A 23 -25.90 1.12 7.67
CA ILE A 23 -26.01 2.31 8.54
C ILE A 23 -26.82 3.45 7.87
N PRO A 24 -28.04 3.77 8.35
CA PRO A 24 -28.91 4.82 7.77
C PRO A 24 -28.52 6.26 8.13
N PHE A 25 -27.70 6.47 9.18
CA PHE A 25 -27.28 7.80 9.64
C PHE A 25 -25.75 7.89 9.63
N GLY A 26 -25.25 8.70 8.70
CA GLY A 26 -23.85 8.79 8.35
C GLY A 26 -22.94 9.23 9.50
N LEU A 27 -21.90 8.43 9.70
CA LEU A 27 -20.54 8.87 10.02
C LEU A 27 -19.59 8.04 9.12
N ASP A 28 -19.56 8.33 7.81
CA ASP A 28 -18.85 7.48 6.83
C ASP A 28 -17.48 8.06 6.43
N GLU A 29 -17.27 9.38 6.39
CA GLU A 29 -16.08 9.96 5.73
C GLU A 29 -14.73 9.42 6.26
N ASN A 30 -14.63 9.13 7.56
CA ASN A 30 -13.45 8.51 8.16
C ASN A 30 -13.27 7.03 7.76
N ASP A 31 -14.36 6.25 7.77
CA ASP A 31 -14.36 4.85 7.31
C ASP A 31 -14.11 4.79 5.78
N HIS A 32 -14.64 5.75 5.01
CA HIS A 32 -14.40 5.94 3.58
C HIS A 32 -12.93 6.22 3.27
N ASN A 33 -12.33 7.20 3.96
CA ASN A 33 -10.92 7.55 3.81
C ASN A 33 -10.00 6.38 4.19
N MET A 34 -10.35 5.66 5.26
CA MET A 34 -9.68 4.43 5.66
C MET A 34 -9.79 3.35 4.57
N LEU A 35 -10.98 3.12 4.01
CA LEU A 35 -11.20 2.15 2.95
C LEU A 35 -10.37 2.47 1.70
N ILE A 36 -10.33 3.75 1.30
CA ILE A 36 -9.48 4.22 0.19
C ILE A 36 -8.02 3.92 0.48
N ALA A 37 -7.53 4.27 1.67
CA ALA A 37 -6.15 4.03 2.09
C ALA A 37 -5.77 2.53 2.02
N LEU A 38 -6.65 1.64 2.50
CA LEU A 38 -6.43 0.19 2.43
C LEU A 38 -6.48 -0.35 1.00
N LYS A 39 -7.36 0.17 0.14
CA LYS A 39 -7.43 -0.20 -1.29
C LYS A 39 -6.19 0.25 -2.06
N ILE A 40 -5.67 1.43 -1.78
CA ILE A 40 -4.41 1.93 -2.35
C ILE A 40 -3.25 1.01 -1.94
N ALA A 41 -3.16 0.65 -0.66
CA ALA A 41 -2.17 -0.31 -0.18
C ALA A 41 -2.31 -1.69 -0.84
N LEU A 42 -3.53 -2.19 -1.06
CA LEU A 42 -3.77 -3.45 -1.77
C LEU A 42 -3.33 -3.37 -3.23
N THR A 43 -3.60 -2.24 -3.90
CA THR A 43 -3.24 -2.02 -5.30
C THR A 43 -1.72 -1.97 -5.47
N SER A 44 -1.00 -1.35 -4.54
CA SER A 44 0.47 -1.35 -4.51
C SER A 44 1.05 -2.77 -4.32
N LEU A 45 0.43 -3.60 -3.47
CA LEU A 45 0.82 -5.01 -3.30
C LEU A 45 0.55 -5.86 -4.54
N GLU A 46 -0.41 -5.48 -5.39
CA GLU A 46 -0.79 -6.19 -6.61
C GLU A 46 -0.15 -5.62 -7.88
N ALA A 47 0.69 -4.60 -7.75
CA ALA A 47 1.31 -3.94 -8.89
C ALA A 47 2.11 -4.95 -9.72
N LYS A 48 1.83 -4.95 -11.03
CA LYS A 48 2.54 -5.78 -12.01
C LYS A 48 3.72 -5.00 -12.60
N PRO A 49 4.83 -5.68 -12.91
CA PRO A 49 5.93 -5.02 -13.62
C PRO A 49 5.46 -4.50 -14.97
N VAL A 50 5.98 -3.34 -15.35
CA VAL A 50 5.72 -2.69 -16.63
C VAL A 50 6.81 -3.00 -17.66
N ALA A 51 7.99 -3.40 -17.19
CA ALA A 51 9.12 -3.80 -18.02
C ALA A 51 10.08 -4.69 -17.21
N TRP A 52 11.13 -5.18 -17.88
CA TRP A 52 12.18 -6.01 -17.28
C TRP A 52 13.57 -5.53 -17.69
N THR A 53 14.57 -5.80 -16.86
CA THR A 53 15.99 -5.54 -17.16
C THR A 53 16.87 -6.65 -16.54
N ASP A 54 18.19 -6.51 -16.65
CA ASP A 54 19.17 -7.39 -16.02
C ASP A 54 20.24 -6.62 -15.21
N ASP A 55 21.07 -7.37 -14.49
CA ASP A 55 22.13 -6.82 -13.63
C ASP A 55 23.27 -6.13 -14.42
N GLU A 56 23.44 -6.43 -15.71
CA GLU A 56 24.46 -5.80 -16.55
C GLU A 56 23.98 -4.42 -17.00
N GLU A 57 22.75 -4.34 -17.51
CA GLU A 57 22.11 -3.07 -17.90
C GLU A 57 21.98 -2.12 -16.70
N LEU A 58 21.69 -2.61 -15.49
CA LEU A 58 21.68 -1.76 -14.29
C LEU A 58 23.07 -1.24 -13.89
N ARG A 59 24.13 -1.99 -14.19
CA ARG A 59 25.52 -1.52 -13.98
C ARG A 59 25.86 -0.45 -15.01
N ASP A 60 25.45 -0.64 -16.26
CA ASP A 60 25.66 0.32 -17.34
C ASP A 60 24.89 1.62 -17.10
N VAL A 61 23.66 1.55 -16.58
CA VAL A 61 22.92 2.74 -16.14
C VAL A 61 23.69 3.50 -15.06
N LYS A 62 24.29 2.82 -14.09
CA LYS A 62 25.08 3.48 -13.03
C LYS A 62 26.39 4.07 -13.53
N GLN A 63 27.04 3.42 -14.50
CA GLN A 63 28.36 3.81 -14.96
C GLN A 63 28.31 4.82 -16.10
N TYR A 64 27.39 4.65 -17.04
CA TYR A 64 27.33 5.36 -18.31
C TYR A 64 26.00 6.10 -18.53
N GLY A 65 24.96 5.82 -17.73
CA GLY A 65 23.67 6.49 -17.82
C GLY A 65 22.72 5.94 -18.87
N PHE A 66 23.00 4.78 -19.46
CA PHE A 66 22.12 4.10 -20.40
C PHE A 66 22.04 2.60 -20.08
N GLY A 67 20.91 1.99 -20.41
CA GLY A 67 20.72 0.54 -20.34
C GLY A 67 19.41 0.13 -21.03
N GLU A 68 19.35 -1.12 -21.48
CA GLU A 68 18.22 -1.69 -22.19
C GLU A 68 17.05 -2.03 -21.26
N ILE A 69 15.85 -1.82 -21.81
CA ILE A 69 14.57 -2.15 -21.17
C ILE A 69 13.85 -3.17 -22.07
N PHE A 70 13.51 -4.31 -21.49
CA PHE A 70 12.82 -5.39 -22.19
C PHE A 70 11.29 -5.30 -21.96
N GLN A 71 10.53 -5.47 -23.05
CA GLN A 71 9.06 -5.32 -23.03
C GLN A 71 8.31 -6.57 -22.56
N CYS A 72 8.96 -7.74 -22.53
CA CYS A 72 8.32 -9.00 -22.14
C CYS A 72 9.01 -9.62 -20.93
N PRO A 73 8.25 -10.31 -20.06
CA PRO A 73 8.85 -11.11 -19.01
C PRO A 73 9.79 -12.16 -19.61
N PRO A 74 10.82 -12.58 -18.86
CA PRO A 74 11.66 -13.69 -19.30
C PRO A 74 10.79 -14.93 -19.56
N ASP A 75 10.74 -15.37 -20.82
CA ASP A 75 10.19 -16.69 -21.17
C ASP A 75 11.04 -17.80 -20.53
N LYS A 76 10.57 -19.05 -20.54
CA LYS A 76 11.32 -20.24 -20.08
C LYS A 76 12.67 -20.46 -20.78
N TYR A 77 12.91 -19.76 -21.89
CA TYR A 77 14.17 -19.74 -22.64
C TYR A 77 14.94 -18.42 -22.51
N ALA A 78 14.42 -17.44 -21.79
CA ALA A 78 15.12 -16.18 -21.58
C ALA A 78 16.35 -16.41 -20.70
N ASP A 79 17.39 -15.60 -20.94
CA ASP A 79 18.57 -15.60 -20.09
C ASP A 79 18.12 -15.41 -18.63
N PRO A 80 18.51 -16.30 -17.69
CA PRO A 80 18.22 -16.16 -16.27
C PRO A 80 18.66 -14.81 -15.67
N ARG A 81 19.51 -14.04 -16.38
CA ARG A 81 19.90 -12.68 -16.03
C ARG A 81 18.78 -11.66 -16.25
N ARG A 82 17.85 -11.86 -17.19
CA ARG A 82 16.74 -10.95 -17.56
C ARG A 82 15.53 -11.04 -16.63
N VAL A 83 15.77 -10.96 -15.32
CA VAL A 83 14.75 -11.28 -14.30
C VAL A 83 14.40 -10.12 -13.39
N ILE A 84 14.96 -8.92 -13.60
CA ILE A 84 14.70 -7.80 -12.70
C ILE A 84 13.45 -7.04 -13.15
N PRO A 85 12.34 -7.12 -12.39
CA PRO A 85 11.11 -6.42 -12.73
C PRO A 85 11.23 -4.92 -12.50
N MET A 86 10.86 -4.14 -13.50
CA MET A 86 10.71 -2.69 -13.43
C MET A 86 9.24 -2.36 -13.20
N TYR A 87 8.97 -1.50 -12.22
CA TYR A 87 7.62 -1.05 -11.89
C TYR A 87 7.50 0.45 -12.08
N ARG A 88 6.30 0.92 -12.43
CA ARG A 88 6.00 2.36 -12.48
C ARG A 88 6.19 3.02 -11.11
N GLU A 89 5.80 2.28 -10.07
CA GLU A 89 5.99 2.60 -8.65
C GLU A 89 6.44 1.32 -7.94
N PRO A 90 7.42 1.36 -7.02
CA PRO A 90 7.87 0.15 -6.34
C PRO A 90 6.71 -0.52 -5.59
N PRO A 91 6.42 -1.81 -5.83
CA PRO A 91 5.41 -2.52 -5.07
C PRO A 91 5.84 -2.64 -3.61
N ALA A 92 4.90 -2.43 -2.69
CA ALA A 92 5.14 -2.74 -1.28
C ALA A 92 5.50 -4.23 -1.15
N PRO A 93 6.62 -4.61 -0.49
CA PRO A 93 6.98 -6.03 -0.33
C PRO A 93 6.05 -6.77 0.65
N ALA A 94 5.36 -6.03 1.52
CA ALA A 94 4.43 -6.53 2.52
C ALA A 94 3.52 -5.39 3.00
N VAL A 95 2.40 -5.74 3.64
CA VAL A 95 1.62 -4.77 4.40
C VAL A 95 2.54 -4.17 5.48
N PRO A 96 2.74 -2.84 5.55
CA PRO A 96 3.57 -2.25 6.58
C PRO A 96 3.01 -2.52 7.97
N ASP A 97 3.87 -2.92 8.91
CA ASP A 97 3.49 -3.11 10.32
C ASP A 97 2.88 -1.82 10.92
N GLY A 98 3.31 -0.65 10.44
CA GLY A 98 2.76 0.64 10.83
C GLY A 98 1.29 0.81 10.43
N LEU A 99 0.91 0.42 9.21
CA LEU A 99 -0.48 0.44 8.75
C LEU A 99 -1.38 -0.42 9.65
N VAL A 100 -0.92 -1.60 10.06
CA VAL A 100 -1.71 -2.47 10.94
C VAL A 100 -1.84 -1.92 12.35
N ARG A 101 -0.80 -1.27 12.88
CA ARG A 101 -0.90 -0.58 14.17
C ARG A 101 -1.87 0.60 14.10
N ALA A 102 -1.82 1.38 13.03
CA ALA A 102 -2.73 2.50 12.82
C ALA A 102 -4.19 2.03 12.70
N VAL A 103 -4.45 0.96 11.94
CA VAL A 103 -5.79 0.34 11.84
C VAL A 103 -6.29 -0.14 13.20
N ARG A 104 -5.44 -0.79 14.01
CA ARG A 104 -5.83 -1.22 15.37
C ARG A 104 -6.13 -0.05 16.29
N PHE A 105 -5.36 1.04 16.17
CA PHE A 105 -5.62 2.26 16.94
C PHE A 105 -6.96 2.88 16.54
N TYR A 106 -7.27 2.94 15.25
CA TYR A 106 -8.59 3.37 14.77
C TYR A 106 -9.72 2.51 15.34
N GLU A 107 -9.59 1.17 15.31
CA GLU A 107 -10.57 0.26 15.91
C GLU A 107 -10.73 0.47 17.42
N GLN A 108 -9.63 0.78 18.11
CA GLN A 108 -9.65 1.11 19.53
C GLN A 108 -10.41 2.41 19.79
N VAL A 109 -10.13 3.48 19.04
CA VAL A 109 -10.87 4.75 19.11
C VAL A 109 -12.35 4.52 18.83
N LYS A 110 -12.69 3.68 17.84
CA LYS A 110 -14.07 3.30 17.52
C LYS A 110 -14.78 2.55 18.65
N ARG A 111 -14.07 1.69 19.37
CA ARG A 111 -14.61 0.95 20.53
C ARG A 111 -14.78 1.84 21.76
N GLU A 112 -13.82 2.71 22.03
CA GLU A 112 -13.81 3.58 23.22
C GLU A 112 -14.72 4.79 23.06
N ASN A 113 -15.00 5.18 21.80
CA ASN A 113 -15.87 6.29 21.42
C ASN A 113 -15.61 7.57 22.23
N PRO A 114 -14.37 8.09 22.21
CA PRO A 114 -14.03 9.31 22.94
C PRO A 114 -14.79 10.53 22.35
N PRO A 115 -15.02 11.59 23.15
CA PRO A 115 -15.65 12.81 22.68
C PRO A 115 -14.94 13.37 21.44
N VAL A 116 -15.72 13.93 20.50
CA VAL A 116 -15.17 14.47 19.24
C VAL A 116 -14.13 15.58 19.48
N GLU A 117 -14.27 16.31 20.58
CA GLU A 117 -13.38 17.39 21.04
C GLU A 117 -11.98 16.88 21.39
N THR A 118 -11.81 15.59 21.66
CA THR A 118 -10.52 14.97 21.96
C THR A 118 -9.61 14.88 20.74
N GLY A 119 -10.13 15.01 19.52
CA GLY A 119 -9.34 14.92 18.28
C GLY A 119 -8.85 13.51 17.92
N ALA A 120 -9.01 12.53 18.82
CA ALA A 120 -8.54 11.15 18.66
C ALA A 120 -9.00 10.48 17.36
N TRP A 121 -10.21 10.80 16.88
CA TRP A 121 -10.72 10.31 15.60
C TRP A 121 -9.92 10.82 14.40
N LYS A 122 -9.55 12.11 14.42
CA LYS A 122 -8.74 12.73 13.38
C LYS A 122 -7.33 12.16 13.38
N ASP A 123 -6.73 12.02 14.56
CA ASP A 123 -5.38 11.47 14.71
C ASP A 123 -5.30 10.02 14.24
N ALA A 124 -6.33 9.22 14.51
CA ALA A 124 -6.40 7.84 14.05
C ALA A 124 -6.44 7.74 12.52
N VAL A 125 -7.30 8.54 11.87
CA VAL A 125 -7.44 8.55 10.41
C VAL A 125 -6.18 9.08 9.73
N ASP A 126 -5.61 10.18 10.25
CA ASP A 126 -4.38 10.77 9.71
C ASP A 126 -3.22 9.78 9.79
N TRP A 127 -3.12 9.03 10.89
CA TRP A 127 -2.11 7.99 11.02
C TRP A 127 -2.31 6.85 10.01
N VAL A 128 -3.54 6.35 9.85
CA VAL A 128 -3.82 5.31 8.82
C VAL A 128 -3.44 5.82 7.43
N LEU A 129 -3.82 7.06 7.10
CA LEU A 129 -3.55 7.66 5.79
C LEU A 129 -2.05 7.80 5.55
N LYS A 130 -1.32 8.32 6.54
CA LYS A 130 0.14 8.46 6.48
C LYS A 130 0.83 7.12 6.22
N GLU A 131 0.45 6.08 6.94
CA GLU A 131 1.05 4.74 6.80
C GLU A 131 0.67 4.09 5.46
N ALA A 132 -0.54 4.32 4.97
CA ALA A 132 -0.96 3.85 3.64
C ALA A 132 -0.22 4.56 2.51
N CYS A 133 -0.01 5.88 2.62
CA CYS A 133 0.78 6.64 1.64
C CYS A 133 2.25 6.21 1.64
N GLN A 134 2.83 5.97 2.83
CA GLN A 134 4.18 5.39 2.95
C GLN A 134 4.27 4.00 2.31
N ALA A 135 3.23 3.17 2.47
CA ALA A 135 3.17 1.84 1.85
C ALA A 135 3.35 1.90 0.33
N VAL A 136 2.83 2.96 -0.30
CA VAL A 136 2.81 3.10 -1.76
C VAL A 136 3.95 4.00 -2.27
N ASN A 137 4.92 4.36 -1.42
CA ASN A 137 5.98 5.34 -1.73
C ASN A 137 5.42 6.67 -2.28
N ILE A 138 4.15 6.97 -2.01
CA ILE A 138 3.55 8.27 -2.31
C ILE A 138 4.04 9.16 -1.18
N GLY A 139 5.24 9.70 -1.35
CA GLY A 139 5.73 10.74 -0.47
C GLY A 139 4.76 11.90 -0.55
N ILE A 140 3.84 12.01 0.42
CA ILE A 140 3.33 13.31 0.84
C ILE A 140 4.56 13.99 1.45
N LYS A 141 5.40 14.58 0.58
CA LYS A 141 6.32 15.63 1.00
C LYS A 141 5.44 16.80 1.41
N GLY A 142 5.05 16.79 2.68
CA GLY A 142 4.72 18.02 3.36
C GLY A 142 5.98 18.86 3.44
N GLU A 143 5.91 20.02 2.80
CA GLU A 143 6.82 21.18 2.85
C GLU A 143 8.22 21.04 2.22
#